data_AF-A0A7X9TP65-F1
#
_entry.id   AF-A0A7X9TP65-F1
#
_cell.length_a   1.000
_cell.length_b   1.000
_cell.length_c   1.000
_cell.angle_alpha   90.00
_cell.angle_beta   90.00
_cell.angle_gamma   90.00
#
_symmetry.space_group_name_H-M   'P 1'
#
loop_
_entity.id
_entity.type
_entity.pdbx_description
1 polymer ?
#
loop_
_entity_poly.entity_id
_entity_poly.type
_entity_poly.pdbx_seq_one_letter_code
_entity_poly.pdbx_strand_id
1 'polypeptide(L)'
;MHPVLRKTFGGLSAQYYIRNFLFGLIFPVLIYTALTQSKTGGFALGTLFFCVVSSLLYPYARFVYESIMGYIFGNNVFFVNAIMMLTVKLFTMALCWSMAIFIAPVGLAYLYFHHSRAANQA
;
A
#
# COMPACT_ATOMS: atom_id res chain seq x y z
N MET A 1 4.12 -20.04 20.47
CA MET A 1 3.61 -18.95 19.61
C MET A 1 4.79 -18.07 19.23
N HIS A 2 5.22 -18.10 17.97
CA HIS A 2 6.58 -17.73 17.56
C HIS A 2 6.83 -16.21 17.57
N PRO A 3 7.78 -15.69 18.37
CA PRO A 3 8.03 -14.25 18.60
C PRO A 3 8.61 -13.48 17.39
N VAL A 4 8.81 -14.18 16.27
CA VAL A 4 9.35 -13.61 15.02
C VAL A 4 8.25 -12.90 14.21
N LEU A 5 7.01 -13.42 14.26
CA LEU A 5 5.87 -12.80 13.59
C LEU A 5 5.52 -11.43 14.19
N ARG A 6 5.77 -11.23 15.49
CA ARG A 6 5.57 -9.95 16.17
C ARG A 6 6.66 -8.91 15.85
N LYS A 7 7.83 -9.33 15.34
CA LYS A 7 8.95 -8.44 15.00
C LYS A 7 9.01 -8.04 13.51
N THR A 8 8.30 -8.73 12.63
CA THR A 8 8.21 -8.34 11.20
C THR A 8 6.86 -7.71 10.87
N PHE A 9 5.79 -8.12 11.56
CA PHE A 9 4.42 -7.59 11.40
C PHE A 9 3.96 -6.69 12.56
N GLY A 10 4.83 -6.38 13.52
CA GLY A 10 4.48 -5.63 14.74
C GLY A 10 4.22 -4.14 14.57
N GLY A 11 4.55 -3.55 13.41
CA GLY A 11 4.29 -2.13 13.11
C GLY A 11 3.02 -1.89 12.27
N LEU A 12 2.43 -2.93 11.70
CA LEU A 12 1.36 -2.84 10.71
C LEU A 12 0.39 -3.97 11.02
N SER A 13 -0.76 -3.67 11.64
CA SER A 13 -1.70 -4.72 12.06
C SER A 13 -2.03 -5.62 10.86
N ALA A 14 -1.95 -6.94 11.03
CA ALA A 14 -2.21 -7.89 9.93
C ALA A 14 -3.57 -7.64 9.26
N GLN A 15 -4.55 -7.20 10.04
CA GLN A 15 -5.86 -6.76 9.56
C GLN A 15 -5.77 -5.55 8.60
N TYR A 16 -4.93 -4.56 8.89
CA TYR A 16 -4.71 -3.41 8.01
C TYR A 16 -3.99 -3.80 6.72
N TYR A 17 -2.99 -4.69 6.81
CA TYR A 17 -2.29 -5.23 5.64
C TYR A 17 -3.25 -5.96 4.70
N ILE A 18 -4.03 -6.91 5.24
CA ILE A 18 -4.98 -7.72 4.46
C ILE A 18 -6.05 -6.82 3.84
N ARG A 19 -6.59 -5.86 4.60
CA ARG A 19 -7.58 -4.92 4.07
C ARG A 19 -7.05 -4.15 2.87
N ASN A 20 -5.87 -3.55 3.00
CA ASN A 20 -5.30 -2.75 1.92
C ASN A 20 -4.84 -3.63 0.74
N PHE A 21 -4.39 -4.86 1.00
CA PHE A 21 -4.09 -5.82 -0.07
C PHE A 21 -5.34 -6.17 -0.89
N LEU A 22 -6.48 -6.43 -0.22
CA LEU A 22 -7.76 -6.69 -0.89
C LEU A 22 -8.24 -5.50 -1.73
N PHE A 23 -8.06 -4.26 -1.24
CA PHE A 23 -8.35 -3.07 -2.06
C PHE A 23 -7.35 -2.88 -3.20
N GLY A 24 -6.08 -3.24 -2.99
CA GLY A 24 -5.03 -3.19 -4.01
C GLY A 24 -5.29 -4.15 -5.17
N LEU A 25 -5.99 -5.27 -4.93
CA LEU A 25 -6.41 -6.24 -5.96
C LEU A 25 -7.43 -5.69 -6.97
N ILE A 26 -8.08 -4.56 -6.68
CA ILE A 26 -9.02 -3.93 -7.63
C ILE A 26 -8.29 -3.45 -8.89
N PHE A 27 -7.10 -2.87 -8.73
CA PHE A 27 -6.30 -2.33 -9.85
C PHE A 27 -5.83 -3.38 -10.87
N PRO A 28 -5.23 -4.54 -10.48
CA PRO A 28 -4.85 -5.57 -11.44
C PRO A 28 -6.05 -6.20 -12.15
N VAL A 29 -7.21 -6.31 -11.49
CA VAL A 29 -8.47 -6.78 -12.14
C VAL A 29 -8.95 -5.78 -13.19
N LEU A 30 -8.89 -4.47 -12.89
CA LEU A 30 -9.21 -3.42 -13.86
C LEU A 30 -8.26 -3.43 -15.06
N ILE A 31 -6.96 -3.63 -14.83
CA ILE A 31 -5.97 -3.73 -15.92
C ILE A 31 -6.21 -4.98 -16.76
N TYR A 32 -6.51 -6.12 -16.14
CA TYR A 32 -6.83 -7.36 -16.85
C TYR A 32 -8.06 -7.22 -17.75
N THR A 33 -9.14 -6.62 -17.24
CA THR A 33 -10.36 -6.38 -18.03
C THR A 33 -10.14 -5.36 -19.16
N ALA A 34 -9.38 -4.30 -18.93
CA ALA A 34 -9.03 -3.33 -19.98
C ALA A 34 -8.17 -3.95 -21.10
N LEU A 35 -7.19 -4.79 -20.74
CA LEU A 35 -6.31 -5.45 -21.71
C LEU A 35 -7.02 -6.56 -22.49
N THR A 36 -7.95 -7.30 -21.87
CA THR A 36 -8.74 -8.34 -22.56
C THR A 36 -9.77 -7.76 -23.51
N GLN A 37 -10.27 -6.55 -23.28
CA GLN A 37 -11.15 -5.83 -24.20
C GLN A 37 -10.39 -5.15 -25.36
N SER A 38 -9.08 -4.96 -25.20
CA SER A 38 -8.23 -4.39 -26.23
C SER A 38 -7.89 -5.46 -27.27
N LYS A 39 -8.14 -5.21 -28.56
CA LYS A 39 -7.78 -6.13 -29.67
C LYS A 39 -6.27 -6.35 -29.83
N THR A 40 -5.45 -5.64 -29.06
CA THR A 40 -4.00 -5.60 -29.18
C THR A 40 -3.36 -6.41 -28.06
N GLY A 41 -2.97 -7.65 -28.39
CA GLY A 41 -1.84 -8.35 -27.75
C GLY A 41 -2.10 -8.93 -26.36
N GLY A 42 -1.87 -10.23 -26.24
CA GLY A 42 -2.09 -11.01 -25.02
C GLY A 42 -1.38 -10.47 -23.77
N PHE A 43 -1.86 -10.94 -22.61
CA PHE A 43 -1.38 -10.53 -21.30
C PHE A 43 0.11 -10.85 -21.15
N ALA A 44 0.97 -9.85 -21.35
CA ALA A 44 2.41 -10.01 -21.24
C ALA A 44 2.78 -10.43 -19.81
N LEU A 45 3.65 -11.44 -19.68
CA LEU A 45 4.20 -11.88 -18.39
C LEU A 45 4.80 -10.72 -17.57
N GLY A 46 5.39 -9.72 -18.25
CA GLY A 46 5.91 -8.51 -17.59
C GLY A 46 4.83 -7.68 -16.90
N THR A 47 3.64 -7.53 -17.51
CA THR A 47 2.51 -6.80 -16.91
C THR A 47 1.91 -7.56 -15.73
N LEU A 48 1.82 -8.89 -15.82
CA LEU A 48 1.43 -9.74 -14.69
C LEU A 48 2.38 -9.55 -13.52
N PHE A 49 3.69 -9.65 -13.78
CA PHE A 49 4.72 -9.50 -12.75
C PHE A 49 4.65 -8.12 -12.09
N PHE A 50 4.54 -7.05 -12.87
CA PHE A 50 4.38 -5.69 -12.34
C PHE A 50 3.13 -5.55 -11.47
N CYS A 51 2.00 -6.11 -11.90
CA CYS A 51 0.73 -6.08 -11.15
C CYS A 51 0.82 -6.82 -9.82
N VAL A 52 1.43 -8.01 -9.81
CA VAL A 52 1.60 -8.83 -8.61
C VAL A 52 2.54 -8.14 -7.62
N VAL A 53 3.70 -7.67 -8.09
CA VAL A 53 4.67 -6.95 -7.26
C VAL A 53 4.05 -5.68 -6.70
N SER A 54 3.42 -4.84 -7.55
CA SER A 54 2.79 -3.60 -7.08
C SER A 54 1.67 -3.85 -6.07
N SER A 55 0.87 -4.91 -6.24
CA SER A 55 -0.19 -5.25 -5.29
C SER A 55 0.35 -5.74 -3.95
N LEU A 56 1.48 -6.47 -3.93
CA LEU A 56 2.16 -6.86 -2.70
C LEU A 56 2.85 -5.67 -2.01
N LEU A 57 3.39 -4.73 -2.78
CA LEU A 57 4.07 -3.53 -2.27
C LEU A 57 3.09 -2.44 -1.82
N TYR A 58 1.86 -2.45 -2.35
CA TYR A 58 0.84 -1.43 -2.09
C TYR A 58 0.54 -1.17 -0.60
N PRO A 59 0.34 -2.19 0.27
CA PRO A 59 0.09 -1.96 1.69
C PRO A 59 1.22 -1.17 2.38
N TYR A 60 2.47 -1.38 1.95
CA TYR A 60 3.64 -0.67 2.48
C TYR A 60 3.68 0.77 2.01
N ALA A 61 3.42 1.02 0.71
CA ALA A 61 3.35 2.38 0.18
C ALA A 61 2.22 3.20 0.85
N ARG A 62 1.08 2.56 1.11
CA ARG A 62 -0.05 3.18 1.81
C ARG A 62 0.31 3.55 3.25
N PHE A 63 1.04 2.69 3.96
CA PHE A 63 1.50 2.97 5.32
C PHE A 63 2.43 4.19 5.40
N VAL A 64 3.35 4.33 4.44
CA VAL A 64 4.23 5.52 4.36
C VAL A 64 3.40 6.77 4.11
N TYR A 65 2.47 6.72 3.16
CA TYR A 65 1.57 7.85 2.87
C TYR A 65 0.77 8.26 4.10
N GLU A 66 0.16 7.31 4.82
CA GLU A 66 -0.63 7.61 6.01
C GLU A 66 0.24 8.14 7.16
N SER A 67 1.49 7.67 7.27
CA SER A 67 2.45 8.20 8.25
C SER A 67 2.83 9.66 7.95
N ILE A 68 3.06 10.00 6.67
CA ILE A 68 3.34 11.38 6.23
C ILE A 68 2.10 12.27 6.43
N MET A 69 0.92 11.82 6.01
CA MET A 69 -0.32 12.59 6.16
C MET A 69 -0.68 12.77 7.64
N GLY A 70 -0.46 11.75 8.47
CA GLY A 70 -0.61 11.86 9.92
C GLY A 70 0.34 12.87 10.55
N TYR A 71 1.58 12.97 10.04
CA TYR A 71 2.52 14.00 10.47
C TYR A 71 2.10 15.41 10.01
N ILE A 72 1.61 15.56 8.77
CA ILE A 72 1.19 16.85 8.20
C ILE A 72 -0.09 17.37 8.87
N PHE A 73 -1.11 16.53 8.98
CA PHE A 73 -2.41 16.93 9.50
C PHE A 73 -2.51 16.83 11.02
N GLY A 74 -1.66 16.02 11.67
CA GLY A 74 -1.67 15.82 13.12
C GLY A 74 -3.02 15.30 13.61
N ASN A 75 -3.53 15.89 14.70
CA ASN A 75 -4.82 15.53 15.30
C ASN A 75 -5.99 16.38 14.75
N ASN A 76 -5.82 17.05 13.60
CA ASN A 76 -6.87 17.88 13.00
C ASN A 76 -7.87 17.02 12.24
N VAL A 77 -9.16 17.21 12.52
CA VAL A 77 -10.25 16.53 11.84
C VAL A 77 -10.89 17.49 10.84
N PHE A 78 -10.75 17.20 9.54
CA PHE A 78 -11.38 17.98 8.48
C PHE A 78 -12.77 17.42 8.18
N PHE A 79 -13.80 18.24 8.35
CA PHE A 79 -15.17 17.92 7.95
C PHE A 79 -15.39 18.38 6.51
N VAL A 80 -15.35 17.41 5.59
CA VAL A 80 -15.58 17.60 4.15
C VAL A 80 -16.72 16.69 3.67
N ASN A 81 -17.36 17.07 2.56
CA ASN A 81 -18.43 16.27 1.96
C ASN A 81 -17.95 14.83 1.71
N ALA A 82 -18.81 13.85 2.00
CA ALA A 82 -18.52 12.42 1.85
C ALA A 82 -18.03 12.05 0.44
N ILE A 83 -18.60 12.68 -0.61
CA ILE A 83 -18.18 12.44 -2.00
C ILE A 83 -16.73 12.90 -2.19
N MET A 84 -16.40 14.12 -1.76
CA MET A 84 -15.04 14.67 -1.86
C MET A 84 -14.03 13.81 -1.08
N MET A 85 -14.38 13.38 0.13
CA MET A 85 -13.53 12.51 0.94
C MET A 85 -13.26 11.17 0.24
N LEU A 86 -14.28 10.54 -0.34
CA LEU A 86 -14.14 9.28 -1.07
C LEU A 86 -13.30 9.46 -2.34
N THR A 87 -13.49 10.54 -3.09
CA THR A 87 -12.70 10.83 -4.30
C THR A 87 -11.21 10.97 -3.97
N VAL A 88 -10.86 11.76 -2.95
CA VAL A 88 -9.46 11.92 -2.51
C VAL A 88 -8.89 10.58 -2.03
N LYS A 89 -9.70 9.79 -1.32
CA LYS A 89 -9.29 8.47 -0.85
C LYS A 89 -8.98 7.52 -2.02
N LEU A 90 -9.85 7.45 -3.02
CA LEU A 90 -9.62 6.63 -4.21
C LEU A 90 -8.43 7.12 -5.04
N PHE A 91 -8.29 8.44 -5.20
CA PHE A 91 -7.17 9.04 -5.93
C PHE A 91 -5.83 8.72 -5.25
N THR A 92 -5.74 8.88 -3.94
CA THR A 92 -4.54 8.54 -3.17
C THR A 92 -4.27 7.03 -3.17
N MET A 93 -5.31 6.20 -3.21
CA MET A 93 -5.14 4.75 -3.38
C MET A 93 -4.53 4.41 -4.74
N ALA A 94 -5.00 5.03 -5.82
CA ALA A 94 -4.44 4.84 -7.16
C ALA A 94 -2.99 5.32 -7.26
N LEU A 95 -2.69 6.49 -6.69
CA LEU A 95 -1.32 7.04 -6.64
C LEU A 95 -0.36 6.13 -5.85
N CYS A 96 -0.77 5.66 -4.67
CA CYS A 96 0.05 4.75 -3.88
C CYS A 96 0.29 3.41 -4.59
N TRP A 97 -0.65 2.96 -5.42
CA TRP A 97 -0.52 1.72 -6.19
C TRP A 97 0.42 1.89 -7.40
N SER A 98 0.29 2.98 -8.16
CA SER A 98 1.16 3.25 -9.31
C SER A 98 2.60 3.56 -8.89
N MET A 99 2.78 4.23 -7.75
CA MET A 99 4.09 4.55 -7.19
C MET A 99 4.59 3.51 -6.17
N ALA A 100 3.92 2.36 -6.04
CA ALA A 100 4.24 1.35 -5.02
C ALA A 100 5.71 0.90 -5.09
N ILE A 101 6.25 0.72 -6.30
CA ILE A 101 7.64 0.29 -6.50
C ILE A 101 8.67 1.29 -5.95
N PHE A 102 8.36 2.59 -5.98
CA PHE A 102 9.26 3.63 -5.48
C PHE A 102 9.06 3.92 -3.99
N ILE A 103 7.81 3.90 -3.52
CA ILE A 103 7.47 4.28 -2.14
C ILE A 103 7.64 3.09 -1.17
N ALA A 104 7.38 1.85 -1.61
CA ALA A 104 7.50 0.68 -0.75
C ALA A 104 8.92 0.40 -0.23
N PRO A 105 10.01 0.59 -1.00
CA PRO A 105 11.38 0.48 -0.47
C PRO A 105 11.63 1.43 0.71
N VAL A 106 11.08 2.65 0.65
CA VAL A 106 11.15 3.63 1.74
C VAL A 106 10.37 3.13 2.96
N GLY A 107 9.19 2.54 2.76
CA GLY A 107 8.40 1.94 3.82
C GLY A 107 9.05 0.74 4.49
N LEU A 108 9.67 -0.14 3.70
CA LEU A 108 10.46 -1.28 4.17
C LEU A 108 11.68 -0.82 4.96
N ALA A 109 12.43 0.16 4.46
CA ALA A 109 13.56 0.76 5.17
C ALA A 109 13.11 1.39 6.50
N TYR A 110 12.01 2.15 6.51
CA TYR A 110 11.46 2.78 7.71
C TYR A 110 11.06 1.73 8.77
N LEU A 111 10.36 0.66 8.37
CA LEU A 111 10.00 -0.46 9.26
C LEU A 111 11.23 -1.17 9.81
N TYR A 112 12.27 -1.37 8.99
CA TYR A 112 13.53 -2.01 9.39
C TYR A 112 14.29 -1.17 10.43
N PHE A 113 14.43 0.14 10.21
CA PHE A 113 15.08 1.04 11.16
C PHE A 113 14.30 1.18 12.46
N HIS A 114 12.97 1.25 12.40
CA HIS A 114 12.14 1.36 13.60
C HIS A 114 12.22 0.09 14.48
N HIS A 115 12.22 -1.11 13.90
CA HIS A 115 12.42 -2.36 14.65
C HIS A 115 13.86 -2.55 15.15
N SER A 116 14.86 -2.09 14.39
CA SER A 116 16.27 -2.11 14.84
C SER A 116 16.49 -1.24 16.09
N ARG A 117 15.77 -0.11 16.21
CA ARG A 117 15.81 0.73 17.42
C ARG A 117 15.03 0.14 18.60
N ALA A 118 13.89 -0.51 18.36
CA ALA A 118 13.13 -1.19 19.42
C ALA A 118 13.84 -2.45 19.96
N ALA A 119 14.72 -3.07 19.16
CA ALA A 119 15.52 -4.22 19.59
C ALA A 119 16.79 -3.84 20.38
N ASN A 120 17.32 -2.63 20.20
CA ASN A 120 18.51 -2.12 20.92
C ASN A 120 18.19 -1.44 22.28
N GLN A 121 16.92 -1.37 22.66
CA GLN A 121 16.49 -0.84 23.97
C GLN A 121 16.05 -1.97 24.94
N ALA A 122 16.32 -3.23 24.59
CA ALA A 122 16.06 -4.40 25.42
C ALA A 122 17.36 -4.98 25.98
#